data_AF-A0A7S0FL76-F1
#
_entry.id   AF-A0A7S0FL76-F1
#
_cell.length_a   1.000
_cell.length_b   1.000
_cell.length_c   1.000
_cell.angle_alpha   90.00
_cell.angle_beta   90.00
_cell.angle_gamma   90.00
#
_symmetry.space_group_name_H-M   'P 1'
#
loop_
_entity.id
_entity.type
_entity.pdbx_description
1 polymer ?
#
loop_
_entity_poly.entity_id
_entity_poly.type
_entity_poly.pdbx_seq_one_letter_code
_entity_poly.pdbx_strand_id
1 'polypeptide(L)'
;MKFGKTLRDSIIQEWRFYSVDYKEMKKALKVSTDEASDSGSDGYGEFVDSDGAEEFFELYESSKDKLHRFYADKEAWAVDYMNTLEDRVEALRDTSSNPPSPDQ
;
A
#
# COMPACT_ATOMS: atom_id res chain seq x y z
N MET A 1 11.83 15.15 -11.24
CA MET A 1 10.54 14.42 -11.43
C MET A 1 9.66 14.54 -10.18
N LYS A 2 8.32 14.54 -10.30
CA LYS A 2 7.38 14.73 -9.18
C LYS A 2 6.74 13.40 -8.70
N PHE A 3 7.52 12.33 -8.61
CA PHE A 3 7.02 10.97 -8.29
C PHE A 3 6.19 10.91 -7.00
N GLY A 4 6.64 11.54 -5.91
CA GLY A 4 5.88 11.53 -4.65
C GLY A 4 4.48 12.16 -4.75
N LYS A 5 4.30 13.14 -5.65
CA LYS A 5 2.96 13.70 -5.93
C LYS A 5 2.15 12.70 -6.75
N THR A 6 2.72 12.17 -7.83
CA THR A 6 2.07 11.18 -8.69
C THR A 6 1.61 9.96 -7.89
N LEU A 7 2.45 9.44 -6.99
CA LEU A 7 2.11 8.32 -6.11
C LEU A 7 0.90 8.63 -5.23
N ARG A 8 0.91 9.79 -4.55
CA ARG A 8 -0.20 10.19 -3.67
C ARG A 8 -1.52 10.39 -4.44
N ASP A 9 -1.43 10.93 -5.65
CA ASP A 9 -2.59 11.19 -6.50
C ASP A 9 -3.14 9.89 -7.14
N SER A 10 -2.30 8.87 -7.36
CA SER A 10 -2.72 7.58 -7.91
C SER A 10 -3.33 6.62 -6.87
N ILE A 11 -3.12 6.87 -5.58
CA ILE A 11 -3.63 6.00 -4.51
C ILE A 11 -5.05 6.41 -4.13
N ILE A 12 -5.93 5.42 -4.03
CA ILE A 12 -7.28 5.54 -3.45
C ILE A 12 -7.17 6.23 -2.08
N GLN A 13 -7.98 7.26 -1.84
CA GLN A 13 -7.79 8.19 -0.72
C GLN A 13 -7.76 7.46 0.63
N GLU A 14 -8.62 6.47 0.80
CA GLU A 14 -8.78 5.63 1.97
C GLU A 14 -7.57 4.72 2.22
N TRP A 15 -6.75 4.45 1.19
CA TRP A 15 -5.62 3.53 1.25
C TRP A 15 -4.29 4.24 1.44
N ARG A 16 -4.27 5.58 1.43
CA ARG A 16 -3.05 6.39 1.55
C ARG A 16 -2.24 6.07 2.80
N PHE A 17 -2.89 5.73 3.91
CA PHE A 17 -2.22 5.34 5.15
C PHE A 17 -1.36 4.07 5.00
N TYR A 18 -1.82 3.13 4.17
CA TYR A 18 -1.13 1.85 3.92
C TYR A 18 -0.08 1.94 2.82
N SER A 19 0.00 3.06 2.12
CA SER A 19 0.97 3.27 1.05
C SER A 19 2.39 3.46 1.57
N VAL A 20 3.37 3.32 0.68
CA VAL A 20 4.79 3.54 0.99
C VAL A 20 5.01 4.96 1.48
N ASP A 21 5.76 5.13 2.58
CA ASP A 21 6.14 6.43 3.13
C ASP A 21 7.29 7.07 2.34
N TYR A 22 7.11 7.21 1.03
CA TYR A 22 8.12 7.66 0.06
C TYR A 22 8.75 9.02 0.44
N LYS A 23 7.99 9.90 1.08
CA LYS A 23 8.49 11.19 1.54
C LYS A 23 9.53 11.03 2.66
N GLU A 24 9.26 10.18 3.64
CA GLU A 24 10.14 9.95 4.78
C GLU A 24 11.37 9.13 4.35
N MET A 25 11.18 8.10 3.52
CA MET A 25 12.31 7.37 2.93
C MET A 25 13.24 8.29 2.12
N LYS A 26 12.68 9.22 1.34
CA LYS A 26 13.48 10.23 0.62
C LYS A 26 14.18 11.22 1.56
N LYS A 27 13.61 11.47 2.74
CA LYS A 27 14.18 12.35 3.76
C LYS A 27 15.33 11.67 4.48
N ALA A 28 15.21 10.40 4.86
CA ALA A 28 16.29 9.61 5.44
C ALA A 28 17.54 9.64 4.55
N LEU A 29 17.36 9.50 3.23
CA LEU A 29 18.46 9.62 2.24
C LEU A 29 19.05 11.03 2.10
N LYS A 30 18.36 12.08 2.57
CA LYS A 30 18.79 13.49 2.47
C LYS A 30 19.38 14.04 3.76
N VAL A 31 18.92 13.57 4.92
CA VAL A 31 19.50 13.95 6.22
C VAL A 31 20.96 13.54 6.28
N SER A 32 21.33 12.44 5.62
CA SER A 32 22.73 12.04 5.38
C SER A 32 23.54 13.02 4.52
N THR A 33 22.88 13.97 3.84
CA THR A 33 23.51 14.96 2.95
C THR A 33 23.58 16.35 3.58
N ASP A 34 22.57 16.75 4.37
CA ASP A 34 22.49 18.11 4.93
C ASP A 34 23.41 18.32 6.16
N GLU A 35 23.83 17.27 6.86
CA GLU A 35 24.86 17.33 7.92
C GLU A 35 26.29 17.45 7.34
N ALA A 36 26.44 17.25 6.04
CA ALA A 36 27.70 17.33 5.29
C ALA A 36 27.60 18.39 4.18
N SER A 37 27.55 19.69 4.53
CA SER A 37 28.23 20.80 3.81
C SER A 37 27.49 22.16 3.82
N ASP A 38 28.14 23.14 4.44
CA ASP A 38 28.16 24.56 4.05
C ASP A 38 28.98 24.76 2.75
N SER A 39 28.77 23.94 1.72
CA SER A 39 29.50 24.08 0.46
C SER A 39 28.65 23.63 -0.71
N GLY A 40 28.08 24.62 -1.40
CA GLY A 40 27.29 24.40 -2.59
C GLY A 40 28.08 23.62 -3.65
N SER A 41 27.65 22.40 -3.94
CA SER A 41 28.07 21.68 -5.13
C SER A 41 26.90 20.86 -5.69
N ASP A 42 26.59 21.13 -6.95
CA ASP A 42 25.65 20.38 -7.76
C ASP A 42 26.17 18.96 -8.04
N GLY A 43 25.37 17.95 -7.69
CA GLY A 43 25.34 16.66 -8.40
C GLY A 43 26.33 15.56 -7.98
N TYR A 44 25.75 14.38 -7.75
CA TYR A 44 26.36 13.05 -7.63
C TYR A 44 26.95 12.64 -6.27
N GLY A 45 26.07 12.01 -5.46
CA GLY A 45 26.38 10.80 -4.70
C GLY A 45 27.46 10.92 -3.63
N GLU A 46 27.19 11.73 -2.60
CA GLU A 46 27.92 11.63 -1.34
C GLU A 46 27.43 10.40 -0.55
N PHE A 47 28.37 9.71 0.10
CA PHE A 47 28.17 8.43 0.76
C PHE A 47 27.08 8.56 1.84
N VAL A 48 26.01 7.77 1.74
CA VAL A 48 24.99 7.70 2.80
C VAL A 48 25.70 7.22 4.07
N ASP A 49 25.74 8.06 5.09
CA ASP A 49 26.30 7.69 6.38
C ASP A 49 25.54 6.49 6.96
N SER A 50 26.23 5.60 7.68
CA SER A 50 25.67 4.30 8.11
C SER A 50 24.31 4.43 8.80
N ASP A 51 24.13 5.49 9.60
CA ASP A 51 22.90 5.74 10.36
C ASP A 51 21.71 6.12 9.45
N GLY A 52 21.95 6.90 8.38
CA GLY A 52 20.91 7.23 7.41
C GLY A 52 20.53 6.07 6.49
N ALA A 53 21.48 5.16 6.25
CA ALA A 53 21.20 3.90 5.56
C ALA A 53 20.34 2.98 6.44
N GLU A 54 20.64 2.87 7.73
CA GLU A 54 19.86 2.09 8.68
C GLU A 54 18.41 2.60 8.78
N GLU A 55 18.21 3.91 9.00
CA GLU A 55 16.86 4.52 9.04
C GLU A 55 16.08 4.26 7.74
N PHE A 56 16.74 4.37 6.59
CA PHE A 56 16.12 4.06 5.31
C PHE A 56 15.66 2.60 5.21
N PHE A 57 16.51 1.65 5.60
CA PHE A 57 16.18 0.23 5.53
C PHE A 57 15.10 -0.17 6.54
N GLU A 58 15.07 0.43 7.72
CA GLU A 58 13.98 0.26 8.68
C GLU A 58 12.64 0.73 8.10
N LEU A 59 12.61 1.93 7.50
CA LEU A 59 11.41 2.46 6.84
C LEU A 59 10.99 1.60 5.64
N TYR A 60 11.96 1.05 4.91
CA TYR A 60 11.72 0.18 3.77
C TYR A 60 11.07 -1.14 4.19
N GLU A 61 11.64 -1.83 5.19
CA GLU A 61 11.10 -3.10 5.68
C GLU A 61 9.73 -2.90 6.35
N SER A 62 9.57 -1.83 7.14
CA SER A 62 8.27 -1.46 7.70
C SER A 62 7.21 -1.21 6.61
N SER A 63 7.58 -0.50 5.54
CA SER A 63 6.69 -0.26 4.39
C SER A 63 6.32 -1.54 3.66
N LYS A 64 7.26 -2.49 3.51
CA LYS A 64 6.99 -3.80 2.91
C LYS A 64 6.00 -4.60 3.73
N ASP A 65 6.22 -4.71 5.04
CA ASP A 65 5.34 -5.44 5.94
C ASP A 65 3.93 -4.84 5.96
N LYS A 66 3.84 -3.51 6.01
CA LYS A 66 2.58 -2.76 5.96
C LYS A 66 1.80 -3.07 4.68
N LEU A 67 2.46 -3.01 3.52
CA LEU A 67 1.83 -3.31 2.23
C LEU A 67 1.43 -4.79 2.12
N HIS A 68 2.30 -5.70 2.54
CA HIS A 68 2.04 -7.13 2.47
C HIS A 68 0.79 -7.49 3.28
N ARG A 69 0.70 -7.02 4.52
CA ARG A 69 -0.48 -7.23 5.37
C ARG A 69 -1.73 -6.60 4.76
N PHE A 70 -1.65 -5.35 4.31
CA PHE A 70 -2.78 -4.67 3.71
C PHE A 70 -3.34 -5.40 2.48
N TYR A 71 -2.48 -5.84 1.56
CA TYR A 71 -2.94 -6.55 0.37
C TYR A 71 -3.46 -7.95 0.68
N ALA A 72 -2.84 -8.68 1.62
CA ALA A 72 -3.35 -9.97 2.08
C ALA A 72 -4.76 -9.84 2.70
N ASP A 73 -4.97 -8.84 3.57
CA ASP A 73 -6.28 -8.59 4.17
C ASP A 73 -7.33 -8.18 3.13
N LYS A 74 -6.92 -7.36 2.14
CA LYS A 74 -7.82 -6.94 1.05
C LYS A 74 -8.17 -8.07 0.09
N GLU A 75 -7.22 -8.94 -0.20
CA GLU A 75 -7.45 -10.14 -1.01
C GLU A 75 -8.40 -11.09 -0.29
N ALA A 76 -8.15 -11.40 0.98
CA ALA A 76 -9.02 -12.24 1.79
C ALA A 76 -10.45 -11.68 1.84
N TRP A 77 -10.60 -10.38 2.12
CA TRP A 77 -11.89 -9.71 2.09
C TRP A 77 -12.59 -9.80 0.72
N ALA A 78 -11.85 -9.62 -0.38
CA ALA A 78 -12.41 -9.68 -1.72
C ALA A 78 -12.87 -11.11 -2.06
N VAL A 79 -12.09 -12.12 -1.70
CA VAL A 79 -12.44 -13.54 -1.89
C VAL A 79 -13.70 -13.90 -1.11
N ASP A 80 -13.75 -13.56 0.18
CA ASP A 80 -14.93 -13.83 1.02
C ASP A 80 -16.19 -13.13 0.49
N TYR A 81 -16.03 -11.89 0.01
CA TYR A 81 -17.12 -11.13 -0.59
C TYR A 81 -17.60 -11.76 -1.90
N MET A 82 -16.69 -12.22 -2.76
CA MET A 82 -17.05 -12.94 -3.99
C MET A 82 -17.83 -14.22 -3.68
N ASN A 83 -17.34 -15.05 -2.75
CA ASN A 83 -18.04 -16.27 -2.33
C ASN A 83 -19.45 -15.97 -1.82
N THR A 84 -19.59 -14.93 -0.99
CA THR A 84 -20.90 -14.49 -0.49
C THR A 84 -21.86 -14.07 -1.62
N LEU A 85 -21.34 -13.42 -2.66
CA LEU A 85 -22.15 -13.03 -3.81
C LEU A 85 -22.54 -14.24 -4.66
N GLU A 86 -21.63 -15.20 -4.86
CA GLU A 86 -21.90 -16.44 -5.58
C GLU A 86 -23.00 -17.25 -4.88
N ASP A 87 -22.89 -17.46 -3.57
CA ASP A 87 -23.91 -18.15 -2.76
C ASP A 87 -25.29 -17.48 -2.88
N ARG A 88 -25.32 -16.14 -2.84
CA ARG A 88 -26.57 -15.38 -2.97
C ARG A 88 -27.20 -15.52 -4.35
N VAL A 89 -26.38 -15.49 -5.40
CA VAL A 89 -26.85 -15.66 -6.78
C VAL A 89 -27.35 -17.09 -6.98
N GLU A 90 -26.67 -18.09 -6.43
CA GLU A 90 -27.11 -19.48 -6.48
C GLU A 90 -28.44 -19.69 -5.76
N ALA A 91 -28.59 -19.16 -4.54
CA ALA A 91 -29.86 -19.21 -3.81
C ALA A 91 -31.02 -18.54 -4.57
N LEU A 92 -30.76 -17.41 -5.25
CA LEU A 92 -31.76 -16.75 -6.10
C LEU A 92 -32.12 -17.59 -7.33
N ARG A 93 -31.14 -18.25 -7.95
CA ARG A 93 -31.36 -19.15 -9.08
C ARG A 93 -32.23 -20.34 -8.67
N ASP A 94 -31.94 -20.92 -7.51
CA ASP A 94 -32.64 -22.11 -7.02
C ASP A 94 -34.10 -21.78 -6.64
N THR A 95 -34.33 -20.66 -5.96
CA THR A 95 -35.68 -20.18 -5.63
C THR A 95 -36.48 -19.78 -6.88
N SER A 96 -35.82 -19.30 -7.93
CA SER A 96 -36.47 -18.98 -9.21
C SER A 96 -36.77 -20.23 -10.05
N SER A 97 -35.94 -21.26 -9.96
CA SER A 97 -36.07 -22.50 -10.74
C SER A 97 -37.02 -23.51 -10.09
N ASN A 98 -37.07 -23.52 -8.76
CA ASN A 98 -37.98 -24.32 -7.94
C ASN A 98 -38.78 -23.38 -7.03
N PRO A 99 -39.80 -22.68 -7.54
CA PRO A 99 -40.63 -21.84 -6.71
C PRO A 99 -41.29 -22.70 -5.63
N PRO A 100 -41.27 -22.27 -4.35
CA PRO A 100 -41.96 -23.00 -3.31
C PRO A 100 -43.45 -23.10 -3.67
N SER A 101 -43.99 -24.32 -3.74
CA SER A 101 -45.42 -24.53 -3.94
C SER A 101 -46.20 -23.83 -2.83
N PRO A 102 -47.20 -23.00 -3.14
CA PRO A 102 -48.13 -22.54 -2.14
C PRO A 102 -48.96 -23.76 -1.69
N ASP A 103 -48.96 -24.02 -0.39
CA ASP A 103 -49.72 -25.05 0.33
C ASP A 103 -49.18 -26.49 0.34
N GLN A 104 -48.53 -26.85 1.45
CA GLN A 104 -48.83 -28.06 2.25
C GLN A 104 -48.65 -27.76 3.74
#